data_AF-A0A437CTS3-F1
#
_entry.id   AF-A0A437CTS3-F1
#
_cell.length_a   1.000
_cell.length_b   1.000
_cell.length_c   1.000
_cell.angle_alpha   90.00
_cell.angle_beta   90.00
_cell.angle_gamma   90.00
#
_symmetry.space_group_name_H-M   'P 1'
#
loop_
_entity.id
_entity.type
_entity.pdbx_description
1 polymer ?
#
loop_
_entity_poly.entity_id
_entity_poly.type
_entity_poly.pdbx_seq_one_letter_code
_entity_poly.pdbx_strand_id
1 'polypeptide(L)'
;MKSSFTEWMISLRGMKPSGNESRKPLIDGSSDAGDVTSASSTQPDPDRDHKNLQEEVRQFLTRALQSQPCCCEEDYVRLYVDIIPFIRAKTAAAVVCDGVWAVCYRELQEFVQRFKQQQTEELGNKAKTWRENRKTFETIDFLKTLKTCKELRLHIQTAVGRIPPSLLKDTVAELEDMEVVTMNLLMGVIARMTESHLKDYFRSAQKWLPLLTDLVNYFPKRPYAAEEQKNSLFKLRRWSADVGPAVSMDACRLHQTMENLAPGVQERNGILLRIKELLECEDTDGLKLTMAFMEQECTQHNADLDLLPKLLQWKGLSRQEVKEVMGALRDAEEEGCAWWRDLTCCVSTCRQQQKPNI
;
A
#
# COMPACT_ATOMS: atom_id res chain seq x y z
N MET A 1 7.05 17.62 -12.99
CA MET A 1 6.29 16.65 -12.16
C MET A 1 7.11 15.37 -11.92
N LYS A 2 8.22 15.44 -11.15
CA LYS A 2 8.99 14.24 -10.70
C LYS A 2 9.63 14.34 -9.30
N SER A 3 9.70 15.54 -8.68
CA SER A 3 10.45 15.77 -7.43
C SER A 3 9.65 15.44 -6.14
N SER A 4 8.37 15.84 -6.10
CA SER A 4 7.54 15.82 -4.89
C SER A 4 7.38 14.43 -4.22
N PHE A 5 7.40 13.34 -4.99
CA PHE A 5 7.23 11.99 -4.44
C PHE A 5 8.44 11.55 -3.58
N THR A 6 9.66 11.98 -3.94
CA THR A 6 10.86 11.71 -3.14
C THR A 6 10.94 12.53 -1.86
N GLU A 7 10.33 13.73 -1.83
CA GLU A 7 10.33 14.60 -0.65
C GLU A 7 9.37 14.07 0.43
N TRP A 8 8.22 13.51 0.03
CA TRP A 8 7.27 12.82 0.93
C TRP A 8 7.93 11.64 1.69
N MET A 9 8.79 10.88 1.03
CA MET A 9 9.50 9.71 1.59
C MET A 9 10.54 10.06 2.68
N ILE A 10 10.98 11.31 2.77
CA ILE A 10 12.03 11.75 3.71
C ILE A 10 11.44 12.12 5.08
N SER A 11 10.23 12.71 5.10
CA SER A 11 9.59 13.25 6.31
C SER A 11 9.34 12.19 7.41
N LEU A 12 9.04 10.95 7.02
CA LEU A 12 8.62 9.87 7.94
C LEU A 12 9.75 9.25 8.80
N ARG A 13 11.02 9.65 8.65
CA ARG A 13 12.16 9.02 9.36
C ARG A 13 12.68 9.83 10.57
N GLY A 14 11.94 10.84 11.01
CA GLY A 14 12.40 11.92 11.89
C GLY A 14 12.46 11.68 13.42
N MET A 15 12.72 10.47 13.92
CA MET A 15 12.92 10.25 15.37
C MET A 15 14.11 9.37 15.73
N LYS A 16 15.00 9.91 16.59
CA LYS A 16 16.12 9.21 17.25
C LYS A 16 16.03 9.41 18.77
N PRO A 17 16.30 8.36 19.58
CA PRO A 17 16.90 8.50 20.91
C PRO A 17 18.44 8.60 20.83
N SER A 18 19.08 9.07 21.90
CA SER A 18 20.52 9.32 21.97
C SER A 18 21.20 8.65 23.17
N GLY A 19 22.48 8.29 23.00
CA GLY A 19 23.36 7.81 24.08
C GLY A 19 23.17 6.32 24.47
N ASN A 20 24.12 5.69 25.17
CA ASN A 20 25.40 6.24 25.64
C ASN A 20 26.51 5.16 25.67
N GLU A 21 27.76 5.56 25.94
CA GLU A 21 28.97 4.76 25.69
C GLU A 21 29.42 3.76 26.80
N SER A 22 30.27 2.83 26.36
CA SER A 22 31.42 2.25 27.10
C SER A 22 31.21 1.39 28.36
N ARG A 23 31.59 0.10 28.26
CA ARG A 23 32.85 -0.41 28.88
C ARG A 23 33.23 -1.84 28.44
N LYS A 24 34.55 -2.10 28.48
CA LYS A 24 35.28 -3.38 28.32
C LYS A 24 36.67 -3.17 28.95
N PRO A 25 37.48 -4.21 29.22
CA PRO A 25 37.18 -5.55 29.76
C PRO A 25 37.97 -5.78 31.08
N LEU A 26 37.96 -7.01 31.62
CA LEU A 26 39.12 -7.79 32.14
C LEU A 26 38.65 -8.88 33.11
N ILE A 27 38.98 -10.15 32.82
CA ILE A 27 39.36 -11.19 33.78
C ILE A 27 40.51 -11.97 33.11
N ASP A 28 41.46 -12.45 33.90
CA ASP A 28 42.71 -13.10 33.47
C ASP A 28 42.96 -14.40 34.26
N GLY A 29 43.80 -15.28 33.71
CA GLY A 29 44.18 -16.59 34.25
C GLY A 29 43.12 -17.70 34.10
N SER A 30 43.47 -18.99 34.11
CA SER A 30 44.78 -19.67 33.93
C SER A 30 44.52 -21.20 33.88
N SER A 31 45.55 -21.97 33.54
CA SER A 31 45.75 -23.45 33.67
C SER A 31 44.85 -24.22 34.67
N ASP A 32 44.58 -25.52 34.50
CA ASP A 32 45.58 -26.54 34.12
C ASP A 32 45.00 -27.83 33.49
N ALA A 33 45.89 -28.76 33.13
CA ALA A 33 45.58 -30.00 32.41
C ALA A 33 45.00 -31.13 33.27
N GLY A 34 44.27 -32.05 32.62
CA GLY A 34 43.73 -33.28 33.21
C GLY A 34 43.31 -34.29 32.14
N ASP A 35 44.26 -35.11 31.68
CA ASP A 35 44.01 -36.28 30.82
C ASP A 35 43.52 -37.47 31.67
N VAL A 36 42.59 -38.28 31.16
CA VAL A 36 42.49 -39.74 31.40
C VAL A 36 41.34 -40.41 30.62
N THR A 37 41.68 -41.48 29.89
CA THR A 37 40.83 -42.54 29.30
C THR A 37 39.72 -42.18 28.31
N SER A 38 39.95 -42.55 27.05
CA SER A 38 38.94 -42.66 26.00
C SER A 38 37.89 -43.74 26.29
N ALA A 39 36.61 -43.36 26.29
CA ALA A 39 35.49 -44.27 26.05
C ALA A 39 34.83 -43.88 24.71
N SER A 40 34.73 -44.82 23.76
CA SER A 40 34.21 -44.56 22.41
C SER A 40 32.69 -44.44 22.38
N SER A 41 32.15 -43.34 22.93
CA SER A 41 30.77 -42.92 22.62
C SER A 41 30.74 -42.22 21.27
N THR A 42 29.92 -42.69 20.34
CA THR A 42 29.71 -42.02 19.05
C THR A 42 28.88 -40.75 19.24
N GLN A 43 29.52 -39.67 19.67
CA GLN A 43 28.89 -38.35 19.65
C GLN A 43 28.59 -37.95 18.19
N PRO A 44 27.44 -37.32 17.91
CA PRO A 44 27.19 -36.71 16.61
C PRO A 44 28.24 -35.63 16.32
N ASP A 45 28.69 -35.57 15.06
CA ASP A 45 29.55 -34.49 14.59
C ASP A 45 28.68 -33.21 14.45
N PRO A 46 28.90 -32.18 15.30
CA PRO A 46 28.05 -31.00 15.33
C PRO A 46 28.13 -30.20 14.03
N ASP A 47 29.25 -30.28 13.31
CA ASP A 47 29.50 -29.57 12.06
C ASP A 47 28.78 -30.25 10.89
N ARG A 48 28.59 -31.58 10.98
CA ARG A 48 27.75 -32.37 10.07
C ARG A 48 26.26 -32.11 10.31
N ASP A 49 25.81 -32.05 11.57
CA ASP A 49 24.39 -31.82 11.88
C ASP A 49 23.93 -30.40 11.53
N HIS A 50 24.79 -29.39 11.69
CA HIS A 50 24.52 -28.04 11.18
C HIS A 50 24.36 -28.01 9.65
N LYS A 51 25.20 -28.75 8.90
CA LYS A 51 25.11 -28.84 7.43
C LYS A 51 23.85 -29.61 6.98
N ASN A 52 23.51 -30.70 7.67
CA ASN A 52 22.28 -31.47 7.43
C ASN A 52 21.04 -30.58 7.61
N LEU A 53 20.96 -29.84 8.73
CA LEU A 53 19.87 -28.90 9.00
C LEU A 53 19.81 -27.77 7.96
N GLN A 54 20.94 -27.16 7.63
CA GLN A 54 21.00 -26.06 6.67
C GLN A 54 20.43 -26.50 5.31
N GLU A 55 20.86 -27.65 4.80
CA GLU A 55 20.43 -28.16 3.51
C GLU A 55 18.97 -28.64 3.55
N GLU A 56 18.49 -29.23 4.64
CA GLU A 56 17.06 -29.58 4.78
C GLU A 56 16.16 -28.33 4.75
N VAL A 57 16.53 -27.27 5.49
CA VAL A 57 15.80 -25.99 5.48
C VAL A 57 15.84 -25.36 4.10
N ARG A 58 17.01 -25.35 3.45
CA ARG A 58 17.17 -24.85 2.06
C ARG A 58 16.27 -25.58 1.08
N GLN A 59 16.26 -26.92 1.13
CA GLN A 59 15.45 -27.74 0.23
C GLN A 59 13.96 -27.60 0.48
N PHE A 60 13.53 -27.37 1.73
CA PHE A 60 12.14 -27.02 2.03
C PHE A 60 11.77 -25.67 1.43
N LEU A 61 12.50 -24.61 1.77
CA LEU A 61 12.23 -23.23 1.31
C LEU A 61 12.28 -23.10 -0.22
N THR A 62 13.22 -23.80 -0.87
CA THR A 62 13.37 -23.80 -2.34
C THR A 62 12.24 -24.56 -3.04
N ARG A 63 11.63 -25.57 -2.41
CA ARG A 63 10.41 -26.22 -2.91
C ARG A 63 9.17 -25.36 -2.69
N ALA A 64 9.03 -24.73 -1.52
CA ALA A 64 7.93 -23.81 -1.22
C ALA A 64 7.87 -22.63 -2.20
N LEU A 65 9.03 -22.15 -2.66
CA LEU A 65 9.15 -21.05 -3.63
C LEU A 65 8.66 -21.38 -5.06
N GLN A 66 8.44 -22.66 -5.41
CA GLN A 66 8.02 -23.06 -6.75
C GLN A 66 6.59 -22.58 -7.02
N SER A 67 6.45 -21.53 -7.84
CA SER A 67 5.17 -20.82 -8.02
C SER A 67 4.13 -21.69 -8.73
N GLN A 68 3.05 -22.01 -8.02
CA GLN A 68 1.82 -22.53 -8.58
C GLN A 68 0.82 -21.37 -8.76
N PRO A 69 0.03 -21.34 -9.85
CA PRO A 69 -1.02 -20.34 -10.05
C PRO A 69 -1.99 -20.28 -8.86
N CYS A 70 -2.44 -19.09 -8.50
CA CYS A 70 -3.33 -18.90 -7.36
C CYS A 70 -4.78 -19.32 -7.70
N CYS A 71 -5.08 -20.62 -7.62
CA CYS A 71 -6.38 -21.17 -8.01
C CYS A 71 -7.43 -21.12 -6.88
N CYS A 72 -6.99 -21.22 -5.63
CA CYS A 72 -7.87 -21.26 -4.45
C CYS A 72 -7.34 -20.43 -3.27
N GLU A 73 -8.07 -20.45 -2.15
CA GLU A 73 -7.66 -19.82 -0.89
C GLU A 73 -6.41 -20.48 -0.30
N GLU A 74 -6.27 -21.80 -0.42
CA GLU A 74 -5.07 -22.52 0.03
C GLU A 74 -3.84 -21.99 -0.73
N ASP A 75 -3.86 -21.93 -2.06
CA ASP A 75 -2.76 -21.38 -2.86
C ASP A 75 -2.43 -19.91 -2.51
N TYR A 76 -3.39 -19.12 -2.03
CA TYR A 76 -3.17 -17.74 -1.59
C TYR A 76 -2.34 -17.67 -0.30
N VAL A 77 -2.61 -18.56 0.67
CA VAL A 77 -1.96 -18.54 2.00
C VAL A 77 -0.74 -19.47 2.11
N ARG A 78 -0.68 -20.52 1.30
CA ARG A 78 0.23 -21.67 1.40
C ARG A 78 1.69 -21.30 1.62
N LEU A 79 2.21 -20.29 0.92
CA LEU A 79 3.64 -19.96 1.01
C LEU A 79 4.09 -19.58 2.43
N TYR A 80 3.32 -18.76 3.15
CA TYR A 80 3.64 -18.44 4.54
C TYR A 80 3.10 -19.49 5.53
N VAL A 81 1.99 -20.17 5.19
CA VAL A 81 1.41 -21.26 5.99
C VAL A 81 2.28 -22.52 6.01
N ASP A 82 3.06 -22.81 4.97
CA ASP A 82 4.04 -23.91 4.94
C ASP A 82 5.34 -23.50 5.66
N ILE A 83 5.85 -22.29 5.40
CA ILE A 83 7.15 -21.82 5.91
C ILE A 83 7.14 -21.54 7.42
N ILE A 84 6.14 -20.84 7.94
CA ILE A 84 6.12 -20.40 9.35
C ILE A 84 6.09 -21.60 10.32
N PRO A 85 5.23 -22.63 10.14
CA PRO A 85 5.23 -23.83 10.99
C PRO A 85 6.49 -24.68 10.82
N PHE A 86 7.06 -24.79 9.61
CA PHE A 86 8.30 -25.53 9.40
C PHE A 86 9.49 -24.90 10.16
N ILE A 87 9.69 -23.58 10.02
CA ILE A 87 10.74 -22.85 10.76
C ILE A 87 10.49 -22.93 12.27
N ARG A 88 9.24 -22.81 12.73
CA ARG A 88 8.87 -22.98 14.14
C ARG A 88 9.17 -24.40 14.65
N ALA A 89 8.88 -25.44 13.88
CA ALA A 89 9.15 -26.83 14.28
C ALA A 89 10.66 -27.09 14.42
N LYS A 90 11.46 -26.65 13.46
CA LYS A 90 12.94 -26.79 13.50
C LYS A 90 13.56 -26.01 14.65
N THR A 91 13.07 -24.81 14.94
CA THR A 91 13.58 -23.98 16.04
C THR A 91 13.03 -24.38 17.42
N ALA A 92 11.86 -25.02 17.50
CA ALA A 92 11.31 -25.58 18.75
C ALA A 92 11.97 -26.91 19.15
N ALA A 93 12.44 -27.71 18.20
CA ALA A 93 13.26 -28.90 18.48
C ALA A 93 14.65 -28.55 19.06
N ALA A 94 15.07 -27.28 18.96
CA ALA A 94 16.44 -26.84 19.21
C ALA A 94 16.69 -26.21 20.59
N VAL A 95 15.90 -26.55 21.60
CA VAL A 95 16.05 -26.06 22.99
C VAL A 95 17.42 -26.40 23.62
N VAL A 96 18.20 -27.29 22.99
CA VAL A 96 19.49 -27.81 23.48
C VAL A 96 20.69 -27.39 22.61
N CYS A 97 20.49 -26.77 21.43
CA CYS A 97 21.58 -26.48 20.49
C CYS A 97 21.65 -25.00 20.09
N ASP A 98 22.65 -24.29 20.62
CA ASP A 98 23.07 -22.99 20.10
C ASP A 98 23.42 -23.10 18.60
N GLY A 99 22.98 -22.11 17.82
CA GLY A 99 23.23 -22.04 16.37
C GLY A 99 22.02 -22.33 15.48
N VAL A 100 21.09 -23.20 15.88
CA VAL A 100 19.95 -23.61 15.02
C VAL A 100 19.07 -22.43 14.57
N TRP A 101 18.79 -21.48 15.46
CA TRP A 101 18.07 -20.24 15.11
C TRP A 101 18.83 -19.43 14.05
N ALA A 102 20.16 -19.33 14.15
CA ALA A 102 21.00 -18.59 13.21
C ALA A 102 21.17 -19.30 11.85
N VAL A 103 21.00 -20.63 11.78
CA VAL A 103 20.91 -21.37 10.51
C VAL A 103 19.53 -21.14 9.87
N CYS A 104 18.45 -21.42 10.60
CA CYS A 104 17.09 -21.34 10.06
C CYS A 104 16.74 -19.94 9.53
N TYR A 105 17.10 -18.88 10.27
CA TYR A 105 16.82 -17.51 9.83
C TYR A 105 17.76 -16.99 8.74
N ARG A 106 18.94 -17.58 8.55
CA ARG A 106 19.83 -17.25 7.41
C ARG A 106 19.27 -17.82 6.11
N GLU A 107 18.91 -19.10 6.09
CA GLU A 107 18.25 -19.69 4.92
C GLU A 107 16.90 -19.02 4.63
N LEU A 108 16.19 -18.52 5.66
CA LEU A 108 15.00 -17.68 5.49
C LEU A 108 15.33 -16.31 4.85
N GLN A 109 16.43 -15.65 5.21
CA GLN A 109 16.89 -14.42 4.55
C GLN A 109 17.24 -14.68 3.08
N GLU A 110 17.99 -15.74 2.80
CA GLU A 110 18.34 -16.17 1.44
C GLU A 110 17.10 -16.57 0.63
N PHE A 111 16.06 -17.13 1.27
CA PHE A 111 14.75 -17.33 0.66
C PHE A 111 14.04 -16.00 0.37
N VAL A 112 14.01 -15.06 1.32
CA VAL A 112 13.35 -13.75 1.14
C VAL A 112 13.96 -12.97 -0.02
N GLN A 113 15.28 -12.99 -0.17
CA GLN A 113 15.97 -12.35 -1.30
C GLN A 113 15.60 -13.01 -2.64
N ARG A 114 15.57 -14.35 -2.71
CA ARG A 114 15.14 -15.09 -3.91
C ARG A 114 13.67 -14.84 -4.25
N PHE A 115 12.79 -14.86 -3.24
CA PHE A 115 11.37 -14.55 -3.37
C PHE A 115 11.14 -13.13 -3.90
N LYS A 116 11.81 -12.13 -3.33
CA LYS A 116 11.80 -10.74 -3.78
C LYS A 116 12.21 -10.63 -5.25
N GLN A 117 13.33 -11.24 -5.63
CA GLN A 117 13.84 -11.22 -7.01
C GLN A 117 12.82 -11.83 -7.99
N GLN A 118 12.37 -13.05 -7.71
CA GLN A 118 11.42 -13.79 -8.56
C GLN A 118 10.08 -13.05 -8.68
N GLN A 119 9.48 -12.61 -7.57
CA GLN A 119 8.21 -11.90 -7.61
C GLN A 119 8.33 -10.51 -8.23
N THR A 120 9.46 -9.81 -8.10
CA THR A 120 9.70 -8.54 -8.82
C THR A 120 9.70 -8.76 -10.34
N GLU A 121 10.25 -9.87 -10.81
CA GLU A 121 10.21 -10.24 -12.24
C GLU A 121 8.81 -10.71 -12.67
N GLU A 122 8.19 -11.66 -11.96
CA GLU A 122 6.85 -12.19 -12.29
C GLU A 122 5.78 -11.09 -12.29
N LEU A 123 5.67 -10.31 -11.20
CA LEU A 123 4.71 -9.21 -11.07
C LEU A 123 5.08 -8.04 -12.01
N GLY A 124 6.37 -7.79 -12.22
CA GLY A 124 6.84 -6.79 -13.19
C GLY A 124 6.45 -7.14 -14.62
N ASN A 125 6.52 -8.41 -15.00
CA ASN A 125 6.13 -8.89 -16.33
C ASN A 125 4.60 -8.93 -16.51
N LYS A 126 3.85 -9.34 -15.49
CA LYS A 126 2.37 -9.19 -15.46
C LYS A 126 1.98 -7.70 -15.60
N ALA A 127 2.62 -6.80 -14.85
CA ALA A 127 2.34 -5.36 -14.88
C ALA A 127 2.69 -4.68 -16.21
N LYS A 128 3.61 -5.23 -17.01
CA LYS A 128 3.89 -4.80 -18.40
C LYS A 128 2.78 -5.27 -19.35
N THR A 129 2.49 -6.58 -19.36
CA THR A 129 1.56 -7.24 -20.31
C THR A 129 0.07 -7.08 -19.97
N TRP A 130 -0.26 -6.33 -18.91
CA TRP A 130 -1.63 -6.12 -18.41
C TRP A 130 -2.65 -5.72 -19.50
N ARG A 131 -2.20 -5.01 -20.54
CA ARG A 131 -3.04 -4.55 -21.66
C ARG A 131 -3.39 -5.67 -22.64
N GLU A 132 -2.44 -6.57 -22.90
CA GLU A 132 -2.66 -7.76 -23.74
C GLU A 132 -3.57 -8.74 -23.00
N ASN A 133 -3.27 -8.98 -21.72
CA ASN A 133 -4.00 -9.88 -20.83
C ASN A 133 -5.22 -9.23 -20.16
N ARG A 134 -5.79 -8.16 -20.72
CA ARG A 134 -6.80 -7.30 -20.05
C ARG A 134 -8.04 -8.06 -19.54
N LYS A 135 -8.44 -9.16 -20.20
CA LYS A 135 -9.60 -9.97 -19.82
C LYS A 135 -9.31 -11.05 -18.76
N THR A 136 -8.03 -11.31 -18.47
CA THR A 136 -7.55 -12.47 -17.71
C THR A 136 -6.50 -12.11 -16.65
N PHE A 137 -6.13 -10.84 -16.53
CA PHE A 137 -5.30 -10.33 -15.44
C PHE A 137 -6.16 -10.21 -14.17
N GLU A 138 -5.79 -10.94 -13.13
CA GLU A 138 -6.30 -10.74 -11.77
C GLU A 138 -5.23 -10.05 -10.91
N THR A 139 -5.62 -9.20 -9.95
CA THR A 139 -4.69 -8.61 -8.99
C THR A 139 -4.19 -9.58 -7.91
N ILE A 140 -4.72 -10.81 -7.91
CA ILE A 140 -4.58 -11.79 -6.81
C ILE A 140 -3.12 -12.11 -6.45
N ASP A 141 -2.20 -12.16 -7.41
CA ASP A 141 -0.78 -12.43 -7.16
C ASP A 141 -0.06 -11.27 -6.44
N PHE A 142 -0.48 -10.03 -6.71
CA PHE A 142 0.03 -8.85 -6.00
C PHE A 142 -0.46 -8.87 -4.55
N LEU A 143 -1.75 -9.17 -4.34
CA LEU A 143 -2.34 -9.29 -3.01
C LEU A 143 -1.70 -10.45 -2.20
N LYS A 144 -1.49 -11.60 -2.84
CA LYS A 144 -0.78 -12.78 -2.29
C LYS A 144 0.64 -12.42 -1.85
N THR A 145 1.35 -11.63 -2.64
CA THR A 145 2.71 -11.17 -2.32
C THR A 145 2.73 -10.20 -1.15
N LEU A 146 1.84 -9.19 -1.14
CA LEU A 146 1.66 -8.28 0.01
C LEU A 146 1.34 -9.04 1.31
N LYS A 147 0.40 -9.99 1.24
CA LYS A 147 0.02 -10.85 2.37
C LYS A 147 1.20 -11.69 2.86
N THR A 148 1.93 -12.34 1.95
CA THR A 148 3.11 -13.15 2.28
C THR A 148 4.19 -12.32 2.98
N CYS A 149 4.51 -11.12 2.47
CA CYS A 149 5.49 -10.25 3.12
C CYS A 149 5.06 -9.84 4.54
N LYS A 150 3.80 -9.42 4.71
CA LYS A 150 3.21 -9.01 5.98
C LYS A 150 3.26 -10.12 7.05
N GLU A 151 2.90 -11.35 6.69
CA GLU A 151 2.89 -12.49 7.62
C GLU A 151 4.31 -13.01 7.95
N LEU A 152 5.21 -13.07 6.97
CA LEU A 152 6.62 -13.41 7.21
C LEU A 152 7.31 -12.37 8.08
N ARG A 153 7.08 -11.07 7.81
CA ARG A 153 7.63 -9.95 8.59
C ARG A 153 7.12 -9.97 10.02
N LEU A 154 5.83 -10.22 10.23
CA LEU A 154 5.25 -10.42 11.57
C LEU A 154 5.91 -11.62 12.28
N HIS A 155 6.08 -12.76 11.63
CA HIS A 155 6.76 -13.91 12.24
C HIS A 155 8.21 -13.58 12.63
N ILE A 156 8.98 -12.95 11.76
CA ILE A 156 10.37 -12.54 12.04
C ILE A 156 10.40 -11.56 13.24
N GLN A 157 9.50 -10.58 13.27
CA GLN A 157 9.38 -9.62 14.37
C GLN A 157 8.97 -10.28 15.71
N THR A 158 8.21 -11.38 15.70
CA THR A 158 7.93 -12.16 16.95
C THR A 158 9.13 -12.95 17.50
N ALA A 159 10.25 -13.02 16.77
CA ALA A 159 11.46 -13.76 17.18
C ALA A 159 12.62 -12.85 17.65
N VAL A 160 12.32 -11.59 17.97
CA VAL A 160 13.25 -10.63 18.61
C VAL A 160 13.92 -11.27 19.84
N GLY A 161 15.23 -11.04 19.98
CA GLY A 161 16.06 -11.59 21.05
C GLY A 161 16.57 -13.03 20.83
N ARG A 162 16.10 -13.74 19.79
CA ARG A 162 16.55 -15.10 19.44
C ARG A 162 17.40 -15.16 18.15
N ILE A 163 17.54 -14.02 17.48
CA ILE A 163 18.16 -13.88 16.16
C ILE A 163 19.17 -12.72 16.23
N PRO A 164 20.34 -12.80 15.55
CA PRO A 164 21.25 -11.66 15.40
C PRO A 164 20.50 -10.38 14.93
N PRO A 165 20.66 -9.23 15.60
CA PRO A 165 19.88 -8.02 15.27
C PRO A 165 20.05 -7.49 13.83
N SER A 166 21.21 -7.74 13.20
CA SER A 166 21.42 -7.46 11.77
C SER A 166 20.52 -8.33 10.90
N LEU A 167 20.62 -9.65 11.02
CA LEU A 167 19.82 -10.62 10.28
C LEU A 167 18.31 -10.36 10.42
N LEU A 168 17.84 -10.02 11.61
CA LEU A 168 16.47 -9.57 11.87
C LEU A 168 16.11 -8.33 11.04
N LYS A 169 16.89 -7.25 11.20
CA LYS A 169 16.66 -5.94 10.56
C LYS A 169 16.70 -6.04 9.03
N ASP A 170 17.71 -6.72 8.50
CA ASP A 170 17.97 -6.80 7.07
C ASP A 170 16.86 -7.62 6.37
N THR A 171 16.42 -8.72 6.97
CA THR A 171 15.30 -9.52 6.43
C THR A 171 13.95 -8.77 6.51
N VAL A 172 13.73 -7.99 7.58
CA VAL A 172 12.54 -7.11 7.67
C VAL A 172 12.56 -6.04 6.58
N ALA A 173 13.70 -5.39 6.35
CA ALA A 173 13.85 -4.35 5.33
C ALA A 173 13.63 -4.88 3.90
N GLU A 174 14.09 -6.10 3.59
CA GLU A 174 13.84 -6.73 2.29
C GLU A 174 12.35 -7.03 2.04
N LEU A 175 11.61 -7.41 3.09
CA LEU A 175 10.16 -7.61 3.02
C LEU A 175 9.40 -6.29 2.88
N GLU A 176 9.80 -5.24 3.60
CA GLU A 176 9.22 -3.89 3.48
C GLU A 176 9.45 -3.28 2.09
N ASP A 177 10.65 -3.43 1.51
CA ASP A 177 10.93 -3.02 0.14
C ASP A 177 10.10 -3.82 -0.88
N MET A 178 9.88 -5.12 -0.65
CA MET A 178 9.00 -5.93 -1.50
C MET A 178 7.52 -5.54 -1.38
N GLU A 179 7.04 -5.16 -0.18
CA GLU A 179 5.69 -4.57 0.00
C GLU A 179 5.56 -3.29 -0.86
N VAL A 180 6.56 -2.41 -0.82
CA VAL A 180 6.60 -1.16 -1.60
C VAL A 180 6.67 -1.41 -3.11
N VAL A 181 7.55 -2.31 -3.59
CA VAL A 181 7.65 -2.69 -5.01
C VAL A 181 6.33 -3.27 -5.52
N THR A 182 5.73 -4.19 -4.77
CA THR A 182 4.44 -4.82 -5.13
C THR A 182 3.32 -3.79 -5.25
N MET A 183 3.20 -2.90 -4.26
CA MET A 183 2.19 -1.84 -4.27
C MET A 183 2.39 -0.85 -5.43
N ASN A 184 3.64 -0.46 -5.72
CA ASN A 184 3.96 0.42 -6.84
C ASN A 184 3.62 -0.20 -8.21
N LEU A 185 3.87 -1.51 -8.39
CA LEU A 185 3.49 -2.22 -9.61
C LEU A 185 1.96 -2.31 -9.77
N LEU A 186 1.25 -2.69 -8.70
CA LEU A 186 -0.21 -2.80 -8.64
C LEU A 186 -0.88 -1.45 -8.94
N MET A 187 -0.54 -0.40 -8.19
CA MET A 187 -1.05 0.95 -8.39
C MET A 187 -0.67 1.50 -9.77
N GLY A 188 0.51 1.14 -10.30
CA GLY A 188 0.92 1.48 -11.66
C GLY A 188 0.02 0.87 -12.74
N VAL A 189 -0.41 -0.39 -12.59
CA VAL A 189 -1.39 -1.02 -13.51
C VAL A 189 -2.74 -0.31 -13.40
N ILE A 190 -3.24 -0.12 -12.17
CA ILE A 190 -4.55 0.50 -11.91
C ILE A 190 -4.59 1.92 -12.46
N ALA A 191 -3.54 2.72 -12.26
CA ALA A 191 -3.41 4.05 -12.83
C ALA A 191 -3.44 4.02 -14.37
N ARG A 192 -2.70 3.12 -15.03
CA ARG A 192 -2.71 2.97 -16.51
C ARG A 192 -4.06 2.51 -17.06
N MET A 193 -4.76 1.64 -16.34
CA MET A 193 -6.12 1.20 -16.68
C MET A 193 -7.11 2.35 -16.53
N THR A 194 -7.18 2.94 -15.34
CA THR A 194 -8.00 4.13 -15.04
C THR A 194 -7.75 5.23 -16.07
N GLU A 195 -6.49 5.52 -16.40
CA GLU A 195 -6.12 6.50 -17.44
C GLU A 195 -6.60 6.10 -18.85
N SER A 196 -6.51 4.82 -19.24
CA SER A 196 -6.99 4.34 -20.54
C SER A 196 -8.49 4.54 -20.69
N HIS A 197 -9.29 4.08 -19.72
CA HIS A 197 -10.74 4.30 -19.74
C HIS A 197 -11.11 5.78 -19.50
N LEU A 198 -10.25 6.57 -18.85
CA LEU A 198 -10.34 8.04 -18.78
C LEU A 198 -10.12 8.68 -20.16
N LYS A 199 -9.31 8.10 -21.05
CA LYS A 199 -9.20 8.54 -22.45
C LYS A 199 -10.38 8.06 -23.31
N ASP A 200 -10.83 6.82 -23.13
CA ASP A 200 -11.79 6.19 -24.03
C ASP A 200 -13.19 6.86 -24.04
N TYR A 201 -13.76 7.24 -22.88
CA TYR A 201 -15.01 8.04 -22.88
C TYR A 201 -14.77 9.47 -23.38
N PHE A 202 -13.67 10.15 -22.98
CA PHE A 202 -13.47 11.55 -23.42
C PHE A 202 -13.38 11.66 -24.95
N ARG A 203 -13.05 10.56 -25.65
CA ARG A 203 -13.06 10.46 -27.11
C ARG A 203 -14.36 9.92 -27.72
N SER A 204 -15.02 8.98 -27.06
CA SER A 204 -16.20 8.29 -27.60
C SER A 204 -17.40 8.37 -26.66
N ALA A 205 -18.61 8.58 -27.18
CA ALA A 205 -19.81 8.81 -26.37
C ALA A 205 -20.31 7.59 -25.54
N GLN A 206 -19.53 6.51 -25.45
CA GLN A 206 -19.90 5.27 -24.78
C GLN A 206 -19.97 5.35 -23.25
N LYS A 207 -20.75 4.42 -22.69
CA LYS A 207 -21.16 4.37 -21.28
C LYS A 207 -20.01 3.98 -20.35
N TRP A 208 -20.23 4.25 -19.07
CA TRP A 208 -19.25 4.09 -18.00
C TRP A 208 -18.93 2.62 -17.63
N LEU A 209 -19.93 1.75 -17.73
CA LEU A 209 -19.91 0.36 -17.25
C LEU A 209 -18.61 -0.43 -17.48
N PRO A 210 -17.91 -0.38 -18.64
CA PRO A 210 -16.73 -1.22 -18.89
C PRO A 210 -15.60 -1.10 -17.85
N LEU A 211 -15.39 0.04 -17.16
CA LEU A 211 -14.39 0.06 -16.08
C LEU A 211 -14.92 -0.40 -14.73
N LEU A 212 -16.22 -0.27 -14.43
CA LEU A 212 -16.75 -0.89 -13.21
C LEU A 212 -16.75 -2.42 -13.36
N THR A 213 -17.09 -2.91 -14.55
CA THR A 213 -16.94 -4.32 -14.92
C THR A 213 -15.48 -4.76 -14.85
N ASP A 214 -14.56 -4.05 -15.53
CA ASP A 214 -13.14 -4.41 -15.49
C ASP A 214 -12.62 -4.36 -14.04
N LEU A 215 -12.83 -3.29 -13.26
CA LEU A 215 -12.37 -3.20 -11.86
C LEU A 215 -12.85 -4.37 -10.99
N VAL A 216 -14.11 -4.81 -11.13
CA VAL A 216 -14.66 -5.95 -10.38
C VAL A 216 -14.07 -7.30 -10.87
N ASN A 217 -13.62 -7.39 -12.12
CA ASN A 217 -12.86 -8.54 -12.62
C ASN A 217 -11.40 -8.52 -12.14
N TYR A 218 -10.76 -7.35 -12.13
CA TYR A 218 -9.39 -7.14 -11.64
C TYR A 218 -9.27 -7.38 -10.13
N PHE A 219 -10.28 -6.97 -9.37
CA PHE A 219 -10.44 -7.18 -7.93
C PHE A 219 -11.59 -8.16 -7.68
N PRO A 220 -11.40 -9.46 -7.94
CA PRO A 220 -12.43 -10.45 -7.68
C PRO A 220 -12.77 -10.44 -6.19
N LYS A 221 -14.06 -10.59 -5.86
CA LYS A 221 -14.57 -10.65 -4.48
C LYS A 221 -14.16 -11.96 -3.80
N ARG A 222 -12.89 -12.06 -3.42
CA ARG A 222 -12.30 -13.14 -2.63
C ARG A 222 -12.31 -12.71 -1.15
N PRO A 223 -13.11 -13.32 -0.25
CA PRO A 223 -13.21 -12.87 1.14
C PRO A 223 -11.86 -12.91 1.87
N TYR A 224 -11.00 -13.87 1.51
CA TYR A 224 -9.65 -14.04 2.05
C TYR A 224 -8.61 -12.98 1.63
N ALA A 225 -8.97 -12.01 0.76
CA ALA A 225 -8.09 -10.93 0.31
C ALA A 225 -8.61 -9.52 0.65
N ALA A 226 -9.73 -9.40 1.38
CA ALA A 226 -10.44 -8.13 1.59
C ALA A 226 -9.60 -7.05 2.32
N GLU A 227 -8.72 -7.46 3.25
CA GLU A 227 -7.83 -6.54 3.97
C GLU A 227 -6.78 -5.91 3.05
N GLU A 228 -6.21 -6.68 2.12
CA GLU A 228 -5.22 -6.18 1.15
C GLU A 228 -5.87 -5.35 0.03
N GLN A 229 -7.13 -5.64 -0.32
CA GLN A 229 -7.92 -4.84 -1.27
C GLN A 229 -8.28 -3.42 -0.75
N LYS A 230 -8.21 -3.20 0.57
CA LYS A 230 -8.65 -1.97 1.24
C LYS A 230 -7.88 -0.69 0.88
N ASN A 231 -6.68 -0.81 0.30
CA ASN A 231 -5.74 0.30 0.11
C ASN A 231 -5.56 0.82 -1.34
N SER A 232 -6.19 0.22 -2.36
CA SER A 232 -5.65 0.28 -3.74
C SER A 232 -6.54 0.86 -4.87
N LEU A 233 -7.57 1.68 -4.61
CA LEU A 233 -8.64 1.94 -5.62
C LEU A 233 -9.10 3.42 -5.82
N PHE A 234 -8.99 3.95 -7.06
CA PHE A 234 -9.33 5.34 -7.50
C PHE A 234 -9.42 5.47 -9.05
N LYS A 235 -10.02 6.50 -9.72
CA LYS A 235 -11.07 7.52 -9.42
C LYS A 235 -11.61 8.14 -10.75
N LEU A 236 -12.94 8.33 -10.93
CA LEU A 236 -13.60 8.02 -12.24
C LEU A 236 -14.68 9.01 -12.84
N ARG A 237 -15.86 8.56 -13.35
CA ARG A 237 -16.52 8.96 -14.65
C ARG A 237 -18.08 8.73 -14.65
N ARG A 238 -19.08 9.34 -15.37
CA ARG A 238 -19.30 9.98 -16.73
C ARG A 238 -20.55 10.96 -16.85
N TRP A 239 -20.78 11.59 -18.03
CA TRP A 239 -21.97 12.41 -18.44
C TRP A 239 -22.51 12.32 -19.90
N SER A 240 -23.68 12.98 -20.11
CA SER A 240 -24.19 13.67 -21.32
C SER A 240 -24.44 15.18 -21.01
N ALA A 241 -25.26 15.92 -21.77
CA ALA A 241 -25.38 17.39 -21.71
C ALA A 241 -25.91 18.00 -20.38
N ASP A 242 -26.45 17.19 -19.48
CA ASP A 242 -26.82 17.58 -18.12
C ASP A 242 -25.57 17.51 -17.22
N VAL A 243 -24.64 18.46 -17.41
CA VAL A 243 -23.27 18.40 -16.86
C VAL A 243 -23.16 18.90 -15.41
N GLY A 244 -24.26 18.93 -14.65
CA GLY A 244 -24.25 19.11 -13.17
C GLY A 244 -24.57 17.82 -12.38
N PRO A 245 -25.69 17.12 -12.65
CA PRO A 245 -26.09 15.91 -11.92
C PRO A 245 -25.24 14.63 -12.07
N ALA A 246 -24.75 14.27 -13.27
CA ALA A 246 -24.19 12.93 -13.53
C ALA A 246 -22.78 12.62 -12.97
N VAL A 247 -21.80 13.53 -12.83
CA VAL A 247 -20.61 13.22 -12.00
C VAL A 247 -20.99 13.08 -10.55
N SER A 248 -21.92 13.88 -10.02
CA SER A 248 -22.37 13.70 -8.64
C SER A 248 -22.91 12.26 -8.45
N MET A 249 -23.82 11.82 -9.32
CA MET A 249 -24.31 10.45 -9.37
C MET A 249 -23.22 9.38 -9.58
N ASP A 250 -22.29 9.57 -10.50
CA ASP A 250 -21.29 8.54 -10.82
C ASP A 250 -20.09 8.54 -9.85
N ALA A 251 -19.79 9.65 -9.19
CA ALA A 251 -18.82 9.73 -8.09
C ALA A 251 -19.40 9.14 -6.79
N CYS A 252 -20.73 9.23 -6.60
CA CYS A 252 -21.45 8.41 -5.63
C CYS A 252 -21.40 6.92 -5.99
N ARG A 253 -21.73 6.51 -7.21
CA ARG A 253 -21.63 5.09 -7.65
C ARG A 253 -20.20 4.54 -7.54
N LEU A 254 -19.20 5.36 -7.84
CA LEU A 254 -17.80 5.04 -7.66
C LEU A 254 -17.49 4.78 -6.19
N HIS A 255 -17.83 5.71 -5.29
CA HIS A 255 -17.62 5.53 -3.86
C HIS A 255 -18.37 4.30 -3.34
N GLN A 256 -19.62 4.10 -3.73
CA GLN A 256 -20.40 2.89 -3.44
C GLN A 256 -19.71 1.63 -3.96
N THR A 257 -19.10 1.64 -5.16
CA THR A 257 -18.36 0.48 -5.68
C THR A 257 -17.14 0.19 -4.81
N MET A 258 -16.41 1.22 -4.37
CA MET A 258 -15.24 1.05 -3.50
C MET A 258 -15.63 0.59 -2.09
N GLU A 259 -16.69 1.14 -1.50
CA GLU A 259 -17.23 0.70 -0.19
C GLU A 259 -17.74 -0.76 -0.25
N ASN A 260 -18.34 -1.16 -1.38
CA ASN A 260 -18.75 -2.55 -1.64
C ASN A 260 -17.57 -3.53 -1.91
N LEU A 261 -16.34 -3.03 -2.06
CA LEU A 261 -15.11 -3.83 -2.19
C LEU A 261 -14.24 -3.74 -0.91
N ALA A 262 -14.30 -2.62 -0.20
CA ALA A 262 -13.47 -2.26 0.93
C ALA A 262 -14.28 -1.44 1.97
N PRO A 263 -15.06 -2.10 2.85
CA PRO A 263 -15.94 -1.42 3.79
C PRO A 263 -15.20 -0.48 4.76
N GLY A 264 -15.76 0.71 4.96
CA GLY A 264 -15.15 1.82 5.68
C GLY A 264 -14.10 2.57 4.86
N VAL A 265 -14.22 2.64 3.54
CA VAL A 265 -13.35 3.49 2.72
C VAL A 265 -13.77 4.95 2.87
N GLN A 266 -12.81 5.83 3.18
CA GLN A 266 -13.10 7.25 3.33
C GLN A 266 -13.69 7.83 2.04
N GLU A 267 -14.82 8.52 2.13
CA GLU A 267 -15.39 9.28 1.02
C GLU A 267 -14.40 10.38 0.60
N ARG A 268 -13.83 10.25 -0.61
CA ARG A 268 -12.92 11.26 -1.22
C ARG A 268 -13.47 11.78 -2.55
N ASN A 269 -14.79 11.77 -2.72
CA ASN A 269 -15.46 12.22 -3.94
C ASN A 269 -15.88 13.71 -3.88
N GLY A 270 -15.73 14.43 -2.76
CA GLY A 270 -16.28 15.78 -2.57
C GLY A 270 -16.00 16.75 -3.72
N ILE A 271 -14.74 16.94 -4.13
CA ILE A 271 -14.34 17.72 -5.32
C ILE A 271 -15.16 17.35 -6.56
N LEU A 272 -15.48 16.07 -6.78
CA LEU A 272 -16.33 15.62 -7.88
C LEU A 272 -17.80 15.98 -7.65
N LEU A 273 -18.34 15.79 -6.43
CA LEU A 273 -19.72 16.20 -6.09
C LEU A 273 -19.90 17.72 -6.31
N ARG A 274 -18.91 18.53 -5.92
CA ARG A 274 -18.87 20.00 -6.09
C ARG A 274 -18.78 20.48 -7.54
N ILE A 275 -18.38 19.63 -8.50
CA ILE A 275 -18.43 19.99 -9.94
C ILE A 275 -19.86 20.33 -10.36
N LYS A 276 -20.88 19.74 -9.72
CA LYS A 276 -22.29 20.12 -9.91
C LYS A 276 -22.51 21.60 -9.56
N GLU A 277 -22.20 21.94 -8.31
CA GLU A 277 -22.42 23.28 -7.74
C GLU A 277 -21.63 24.33 -8.52
N LEU A 278 -20.37 24.04 -8.86
CA LEU A 278 -19.53 24.89 -9.72
C LEU A 278 -20.18 25.17 -11.07
N LEU A 279 -20.68 24.15 -11.76
CA LEU A 279 -21.24 24.32 -13.11
C LEU A 279 -22.63 24.98 -13.11
N GLU A 280 -23.44 24.76 -12.07
CA GLU A 280 -24.77 25.37 -11.92
C GLU A 280 -24.77 26.77 -11.27
N CYS A 281 -23.72 27.18 -10.54
CA CYS A 281 -23.67 28.48 -9.89
C CYS A 281 -23.46 29.64 -10.89
N GLU A 282 -24.43 30.53 -11.03
CA GLU A 282 -24.34 31.72 -11.90
C GLU A 282 -23.67 32.94 -11.23
N ASP A 283 -23.52 32.91 -9.90
CA ASP A 283 -22.99 34.02 -9.10
C ASP A 283 -21.46 33.92 -8.89
N THR A 284 -20.76 35.04 -9.08
CA THR A 284 -19.30 35.13 -8.96
C THR A 284 -18.81 34.90 -7.54
N ASP A 285 -19.56 35.31 -6.51
CA ASP A 285 -19.15 35.11 -5.13
C ASP A 285 -19.49 33.69 -4.63
N GLY A 286 -20.62 33.13 -5.04
CA GLY A 286 -20.93 31.70 -4.92
C GLY A 286 -19.88 30.79 -5.60
N LEU A 287 -19.32 31.21 -6.74
CA LEU A 287 -18.17 30.54 -7.35
C LEU A 287 -16.90 30.66 -6.48
N LYS A 288 -16.56 31.84 -5.95
CA LYS A 288 -15.42 32.00 -5.01
C LYS A 288 -15.57 31.08 -3.78
N LEU A 289 -16.75 31.05 -3.15
CA LEU A 289 -17.04 30.12 -2.04
C LEU A 289 -16.86 28.65 -2.44
N THR A 290 -17.41 28.24 -3.58
CA THR A 290 -17.34 26.86 -4.07
C THR A 290 -15.89 26.46 -4.37
N MET A 291 -15.10 27.35 -4.98
CA MET A 291 -13.70 27.11 -5.28
C MET A 291 -12.84 27.02 -4.01
N ALA A 292 -13.10 27.85 -2.99
CA ALA A 292 -12.42 27.77 -1.69
C ALA A 292 -12.64 26.40 -1.00
N PHE A 293 -13.88 25.86 -1.05
CA PHE A 293 -14.14 24.50 -0.56
C PHE A 293 -13.41 23.42 -1.39
N MET A 294 -13.38 23.55 -2.71
CA MET A 294 -12.68 22.59 -3.57
C MET A 294 -11.16 22.65 -3.41
N GLU A 295 -10.59 23.83 -3.17
CA GLU A 295 -9.17 24.02 -2.83
C GLU A 295 -8.82 23.43 -1.47
N GLN A 296 -9.65 23.67 -0.45
CA GLN A 296 -9.48 23.06 0.86
C GLN A 296 -9.48 21.52 0.78
N GLU A 297 -10.42 20.91 0.04
CA GLU A 297 -10.44 19.46 -0.19
C GLU A 297 -9.24 18.96 -1.02
N CYS A 298 -8.79 19.73 -2.03
CA CYS A 298 -7.58 19.40 -2.79
C CYS A 298 -6.35 19.36 -1.88
N THR A 299 -6.16 20.38 -1.05
CA THR A 299 -5.03 20.50 -0.11
C THR A 299 -5.08 19.41 0.96
N GLN A 300 -6.26 19.11 1.53
CA GLN A 300 -6.45 17.98 2.47
C GLN A 300 -6.15 16.59 1.86
N HIS A 301 -6.10 16.48 0.53
CA HIS A 301 -5.90 15.20 -0.18
C HIS A 301 -4.66 15.19 -1.09
N ASN A 302 -3.82 16.22 -1.05
CA ASN A 302 -2.67 16.42 -1.94
C ASN A 302 -3.02 16.28 -3.45
N ALA A 303 -4.18 16.80 -3.85
CA ALA A 303 -4.63 16.79 -5.23
C ALA A 303 -4.03 17.95 -6.05
N ASP A 304 -4.03 17.81 -7.38
CA ASP A 304 -3.48 18.82 -8.30
C ASP A 304 -4.34 20.09 -8.35
N LEU A 305 -3.87 21.16 -7.70
CA LEU A 305 -4.50 22.48 -7.71
C LEU A 305 -4.53 23.12 -9.11
N ASP A 306 -3.65 22.73 -10.05
CA ASP A 306 -3.73 23.21 -11.44
C ASP A 306 -5.02 22.74 -12.14
N LEU A 307 -5.80 21.82 -11.56
CA LEU A 307 -7.12 21.44 -12.08
C LEU A 307 -8.18 22.53 -11.84
N LEU A 308 -8.05 23.32 -10.77
CA LEU A 308 -9.06 24.29 -10.35
C LEU A 308 -9.30 25.42 -11.38
N PRO A 309 -8.27 26.10 -11.92
CA PRO A 309 -8.47 27.08 -13.00
C PRO A 309 -9.01 26.45 -14.30
N LYS A 310 -8.71 25.17 -14.55
CA LYS A 310 -9.17 24.44 -15.74
C LYS A 310 -10.67 24.13 -15.66
N LEU A 311 -11.22 23.88 -14.46
CA LEU A 311 -12.66 23.67 -14.25
C LEU A 311 -13.45 24.96 -14.48
N LEU A 312 -12.96 26.11 -14.02
CA LEU A 312 -13.58 27.42 -14.29
C LEU A 312 -13.55 27.77 -15.79
N GLN A 313 -12.44 27.51 -16.48
CA GLN A 313 -12.37 27.63 -17.95
C GLN A 313 -13.34 26.67 -18.67
N TRP A 314 -13.57 25.48 -18.13
CA TRP A 314 -14.49 24.49 -18.69
C TRP A 314 -15.97 24.86 -18.47
N LYS A 315 -16.30 25.58 -17.39
CA LYS A 315 -17.60 26.25 -17.19
C LYS A 315 -17.86 27.32 -18.26
N GLY A 316 -16.81 27.91 -18.82
CA GLY A 316 -16.87 28.93 -19.87
C GLY A 316 -16.38 30.32 -19.47
N LEU A 317 -15.86 30.50 -18.25
CA LEU A 317 -15.34 31.79 -17.79
C LEU A 317 -14.12 32.23 -18.62
N SER A 318 -14.02 33.53 -18.90
CA SER A 318 -12.83 34.12 -19.51
C SER A 318 -11.63 34.05 -18.58
N ARG A 319 -10.43 34.25 -19.14
CA ARG A 319 -9.18 34.29 -18.36
C ARG A 319 -9.17 35.36 -17.26
N GLN A 320 -9.97 36.41 -17.39
CA GLN A 320 -10.05 37.48 -16.39
C GLN A 320 -10.94 37.08 -15.22
N GLU A 321 -12.12 36.52 -15.48
CA GLU A 321 -13.02 35.99 -14.43
C GLU A 321 -12.38 34.81 -13.68
N VAL A 322 -11.67 33.92 -14.40
CA VAL A 322 -10.87 32.85 -13.78
C VAL A 322 -9.78 33.43 -12.87
N LYS A 323 -9.15 34.55 -13.26
CA LYS A 323 -8.14 35.23 -12.43
C LYS A 323 -8.77 35.92 -11.21
N GLU A 324 -9.98 36.48 -11.33
CA GLU A 324 -10.70 37.09 -10.21
C GLU A 324 -11.09 36.01 -9.18
N VAL A 325 -11.77 34.94 -9.62
CA VAL A 325 -12.23 33.86 -8.74
C VAL A 325 -11.06 33.16 -8.05
N MET A 326 -9.96 32.90 -8.76
CA MET A 326 -8.73 32.32 -8.16
C MET A 326 -7.85 33.35 -7.42
N GLY A 327 -8.13 34.65 -7.55
CA GLY A 327 -7.41 35.72 -6.85
C GLY A 327 -7.88 35.83 -5.40
N ALA A 328 -9.20 35.90 -5.21
CA ALA A 328 -9.85 35.99 -3.90
C ALA A 328 -9.49 34.85 -2.93
N LEU A 329 -9.00 33.70 -3.45
CA LEU A 329 -8.49 32.58 -2.66
C LEU A 329 -7.12 32.88 -2.04
N ARG A 330 -6.25 33.59 -2.77
CA ARG A 330 -4.88 33.93 -2.35
C ARG A 330 -4.85 35.11 -1.41
N ASP A 331 -5.67 36.12 -1.72
CA ASP A 331 -5.84 37.31 -0.89
C ASP A 331 -6.32 36.91 0.54
N ALA A 332 -7.13 35.83 0.63
CA ALA A 332 -7.57 35.25 1.90
C ALA A 332 -6.46 34.56 2.72
N GLU A 333 -5.37 34.08 2.10
CA GLU A 333 -4.21 33.53 2.81
C GLU A 333 -3.29 34.64 3.35
N GLU A 334 -3.05 35.70 2.57
CA GLU A 334 -2.13 36.79 2.96
C GLU A 334 -2.71 37.74 4.03
N GLU A 335 -4.02 38.04 4.00
CA GLU A 335 -4.64 38.95 4.99
C GLU A 335 -4.90 38.32 6.38
N GLY A 336 -4.73 36.99 6.53
CA GLY A 336 -5.07 36.28 7.78
C GLY A 336 -6.55 36.37 8.18
N CYS A 337 -7.43 36.60 7.19
CA CYS A 337 -8.80 37.07 7.38
C CYS A 337 -9.69 35.98 8.02
N ALA A 338 -10.02 36.14 9.31
CA ALA A 338 -10.62 35.07 10.12
C ALA A 338 -12.03 34.61 9.71
N TRP A 339 -12.78 35.44 8.96
CA TRP A 339 -14.21 35.23 8.68
C TRP A 339 -14.54 33.93 7.93
N TRP A 340 -13.61 33.38 7.15
CA TRP A 340 -13.74 32.06 6.51
C TRP A 340 -13.81 30.90 7.52
N ARG A 341 -13.18 31.04 8.70
CA ARG A 341 -13.23 30.04 9.78
C ARG A 341 -14.59 30.04 10.48
N ASP A 342 -15.23 31.20 10.60
CA ASP A 342 -16.56 31.33 11.17
C ASP A 342 -17.63 30.76 10.22
N LEU A 343 -17.53 31.02 8.91
CA LEU A 343 -18.42 30.43 7.91
C LEU A 343 -18.34 28.89 7.87
N THR A 344 -17.15 28.32 7.98
CA THR A 344 -16.98 26.85 8.03
C THR A 344 -17.51 26.22 9.33
N CYS A 345 -17.49 26.97 10.44
CA CYS A 345 -18.19 26.59 11.68
C CYS A 345 -19.73 26.58 11.50
N CYS A 346 -20.29 27.60 10.84
CA CYS A 346 -21.73 27.68 10.54
C CYS A 346 -22.21 26.56 9.59
N VAL A 347 -21.46 26.28 8.51
CA VAL A 347 -21.85 25.21 7.56
C VAL A 347 -21.79 23.82 8.21
N SER A 348 -20.81 23.57 9.08
CA SER A 348 -20.69 22.28 9.77
C SER A 348 -21.76 22.08 10.86
N THR A 349 -22.18 23.13 11.57
CA THR A 349 -23.31 23.06 12.53
C THR A 349 -24.66 22.90 11.83
N CYS A 350 -24.92 23.58 10.71
CA CYS A 350 -26.10 23.33 9.89
C CYS A 350 -26.20 21.87 9.40
N ARG A 351 -25.06 21.24 9.05
CA ARG A 351 -25.02 19.82 8.67
C ARG A 351 -25.38 18.85 9.81
N GLN A 352 -25.21 19.25 11.08
CA GLN A 352 -25.62 18.42 12.23
C GLN A 352 -27.12 18.53 12.52
N GLN A 353 -27.74 19.69 12.26
CA GLN A 353 -29.17 19.91 12.48
C GLN A 353 -30.09 19.20 11.46
N GLN A 354 -29.54 18.63 10.38
CA GLN A 354 -30.30 17.87 9.38
C GLN A 354 -30.35 16.35 9.65
N LYS A 355 -29.90 15.87 10.82
CA LYS A 355 -30.24 14.50 11.26
C LYS A 355 -31.73 14.44 11.63
N PRO A 356 -32.54 13.56 11.03
CA PRO A 356 -33.87 13.29 11.56
C PRO A 356 -33.75 12.62 12.93
N ASN A 357 -34.61 13.00 13.87
CA ASN A 357 -34.85 12.18 15.05
C ASN A 357 -35.54 10.88 14.60
N ILE A 358 -34.95 9.74 14.99
CA ILE A 358 -35.47 8.38 14.85
C ILE A 358 -35.51 7.80 16.26
#